data_AF-A0A968Q0C7-F1
#
_entry.id   AF-A0A968Q0C7-F1
#
_cell.length_a   1.000
_cell.length_b   1.000
_cell.length_c   1.000
_cell.angle_alpha   90.00
_cell.angle_beta   90.00
_cell.angle_gamma   90.00
#
_symmetry.space_group_name_H-M   'P 1'
#
loop_
_entity.id
_entity.type
_entity.pdbx_description
1 polymer ?
#
loop_
_entity_poly.entity_id
_entity_poly.type
_entity_poly.pdbx_seq_one_letter_code
_entity_poly.pdbx_strand_id
1 'polypeptide(L)'
;MLSSTDHQEIDSIRGDHNRLGFALQLGCLRYLGFFPDDLLQIPQVVVEYVAQQLAIVVELLAFYGKRTSTQRHHQRQIQNLAGYRRATTADIVELEQWLLQRALEHDKPTLLFTMACEFLKQNKIIRIGTTRLAHKVSKARHDAQNTIYQSLQSFAD
;
A
#
# COMPACT_ATOMS: atom_id res chain seq x y z
N MET A 1 -16.79 1.56 -1.16
CA MET A 1 -17.93 1.62 -0.23
C MET A 1 -17.53 0.90 1.05
N LEU A 2 -17.85 1.47 2.21
CA LEU A 2 -17.68 0.80 3.49
C LEU A 2 -18.71 -0.32 3.61
N SER A 3 -18.27 -1.54 3.93
CA SER A 3 -19.14 -2.69 4.18
C SER A 3 -19.82 -2.61 5.55
N SER A 4 -20.80 -3.47 5.82
CA SER A 4 -21.43 -3.54 7.15
C SER A 4 -20.44 -3.90 8.25
N THR A 5 -19.48 -4.78 7.97
CA THR A 5 -18.39 -5.13 8.90
C THR A 5 -17.49 -3.92 9.17
N ASP A 6 -17.22 -3.10 8.15
CA ASP A 6 -16.44 -1.88 8.34
C ASP A 6 -17.16 -0.91 9.28
N HIS A 7 -18.48 -0.75 9.12
CA HIS A 7 -19.27 0.11 10.01
C HIS A 7 -19.26 -0.41 11.44
N GLN A 8 -19.42 -1.71 11.67
CA GLN A 8 -19.35 -2.31 13.02
C GLN A 8 -18.02 -1.99 13.72
N GLU A 9 -16.90 -2.14 13.01
CA GLU A 9 -15.59 -1.82 13.55
C GLU A 9 -15.43 -0.31 13.79
N ILE A 10 -15.85 0.52 12.84
CA ILE A 10 -15.77 1.99 12.94
C ILE A 10 -16.63 2.50 14.11
N ASP A 11 -17.84 1.99 14.30
CA ASP A 11 -18.74 2.42 15.38
C ASP A 11 -18.23 2.05 16.78
N SER A 12 -17.36 1.05 16.89
CA SER A 12 -16.68 0.72 18.14
C SER A 12 -15.61 1.73 18.56
N ILE A 13 -15.16 2.59 17.63
CA ILE A 13 -14.07 3.54 17.85
C ILE A 13 -14.59 4.80 18.54
N ARG A 14 -13.91 5.20 19.61
CA ARG A 14 -14.26 6.40 20.38
C ARG A 14 -13.84 7.68 19.65
N GLY A 15 -14.81 8.56 19.43
CA GLY A 15 -14.63 9.93 18.93
C GLY A 15 -14.65 10.01 17.40
N ASP A 16 -15.39 10.97 16.87
CA ASP A 16 -15.67 11.05 15.43
C ASP A 16 -14.42 11.34 14.57
N HIS A 17 -13.46 12.11 15.08
CA HIS A 17 -12.16 12.31 14.42
C HIS A 17 -11.41 10.98 14.24
N ASN A 18 -11.51 10.06 15.20
CA ASN A 18 -10.90 8.73 15.11
C ASN A 18 -11.65 7.82 14.15
N ARG A 19 -12.99 7.86 14.17
CA ARG A 19 -13.85 7.11 13.24
C ARG A 19 -13.56 7.51 11.79
N LEU A 20 -13.53 8.81 11.51
CA LEU A 20 -13.22 9.35 10.18
C LEU A 20 -11.79 8.99 9.74
N GLY A 21 -10.79 9.22 10.60
CA GLY A 21 -9.40 8.88 10.27
C GLY A 21 -9.16 7.38 10.07
N PHE A 22 -9.85 6.52 10.84
CA PHE A 22 -9.82 5.08 10.65
C PHE A 22 -10.42 4.67 9.31
N ALA A 23 -11.60 5.18 8.99
CA ALA A 23 -12.30 4.86 7.73
C ALA A 23 -11.48 5.28 6.51
N LEU A 24 -10.85 6.46 6.56
CA LEU A 24 -9.94 6.93 5.51
C LEU A 24 -8.71 6.04 5.38
N GLN A 25 -8.07 5.65 6.48
CA GLN A 25 -6.92 4.74 6.45
C GLN A 25 -7.28 3.36 5.89
N LEU A 26 -8.46 2.83 6.23
CA LEU A 26 -8.98 1.58 5.69
C LEU A 26 -9.18 1.68 4.17
N GLY A 27 -9.79 2.78 3.71
CA GLY A 27 -9.96 3.07 2.29
C GLY A 27 -8.62 3.17 1.55
N CYS A 28 -7.67 3.92 2.10
CA CYS A 28 -6.33 4.07 1.53
C CYS A 28 -5.59 2.72 1.47
N LEU A 29 -5.65 1.90 2.52
CA LEU A 29 -4.99 0.60 2.48
C LEU A 29 -5.55 -0.30 1.38
N ARG A 30 -6.89 -0.36 1.24
CA ARG A 30 -7.54 -1.18 0.20
C ARG A 30 -7.25 -0.67 -1.21
N TYR A 31 -7.22 0.65 -1.40
CA TYR A 31 -7.03 1.25 -2.72
C TYR A 31 -5.56 1.33 -3.14
N LEU A 32 -4.71 1.84 -2.25
CA LEU A 32 -3.29 2.12 -2.51
C LEU A 32 -2.35 0.98 -2.11
N GLY A 33 -2.77 0.07 -1.24
CA GLY A 33 -1.91 -0.99 -0.68
C GLY A 33 -0.95 -0.52 0.43
N PHE A 34 -1.12 0.70 0.95
CA PHE A 34 -0.33 1.23 2.08
C PHE A 34 -1.09 2.31 2.86
N PHE A 35 -0.57 2.67 4.02
CA PHE A 35 -1.08 3.80 4.83
C PHE A 35 -0.31 5.08 4.47
N PRO A 36 -0.98 6.15 4.00
CA PRO A 36 -0.37 7.45 3.86
C PRO A 36 0.10 7.99 5.21
N ASP A 37 1.23 8.69 5.22
CA ASP A 37 1.76 9.33 6.43
C ASP A 37 0.90 10.54 6.84
N ASP A 38 0.36 11.25 5.86
CA ASP A 38 -0.51 12.41 6.03
C ASP A 38 -1.86 12.19 5.33
N LEU A 39 -2.95 12.15 6.10
CA LEU A 39 -4.30 12.02 5.55
C LEU A 39 -4.83 13.32 4.94
N LEU A 40 -4.20 14.48 5.20
CA LEU A 40 -4.57 15.74 4.58
C LEU A 40 -4.19 15.80 3.10
N GLN A 41 -3.36 14.88 2.62
CA GLN A 41 -3.05 14.70 1.20
C GLN A 41 -4.15 13.93 0.44
N ILE A 42 -5.14 13.39 1.15
CA ILE A 42 -6.28 12.72 0.51
C ILE A 42 -7.12 13.79 -0.19
N PRO A 43 -7.53 13.58 -1.46
CA PRO A 43 -8.40 14.51 -2.16
C PRO A 43 -9.66 14.81 -1.35
N GLN A 44 -9.99 16.09 -1.21
CA GLN A 44 -11.11 16.57 -0.38
C GLN A 44 -12.44 15.85 -0.69
N VAL A 45 -12.74 15.60 -1.96
CA VAL A 45 -13.94 14.86 -2.40
C VAL A 45 -14.05 13.45 -1.80
N VAL A 46 -12.91 12.78 -1.58
CA VAL A 46 -12.89 11.45 -0.94
C VAL A 46 -13.17 11.58 0.55
N VAL A 47 -12.61 12.61 1.19
CA VAL A 47 -12.85 12.89 2.62
C VAL A 47 -14.32 13.19 2.86
N GLU A 48 -14.92 14.08 2.07
CA GLU A 48 -16.34 14.44 2.13
C GLU A 48 -17.24 13.22 1.93
N TYR A 49 -16.93 12.39 0.92
CA TYR A 49 -17.69 11.18 0.63
C TYR A 49 -17.68 10.16 1.79
N VAL A 50 -16.53 9.98 2.45
CA VAL A 50 -16.43 9.09 3.62
C VAL A 50 -17.10 9.71 4.84
N ALA A 51 -16.93 11.01 5.07
CA ALA A 51 -17.55 11.72 6.17
C ALA A 51 -19.09 11.68 6.09
N GLN A 52 -19.64 11.83 4.88
CA GLN A 52 -21.08 11.71 4.62
C GLN A 52 -21.62 10.31 4.97
N GLN A 53 -20.91 9.24 4.59
CA GLN A 53 -21.30 7.86 4.94
C GLN A 53 -21.36 7.64 6.46
N LEU A 54 -20.51 8.33 7.22
CA LEU A 54 -20.44 8.20 8.68
C LEU A 54 -21.28 9.23 9.44
N ALA A 55 -21.92 10.18 8.74
CA ALA A 55 -22.58 11.36 9.30
C ALA A 55 -21.64 12.18 10.22
N ILE A 56 -20.39 12.38 9.78
CA ILE A 56 -19.34 13.10 10.52
C ILE A 56 -18.95 14.38 9.77
N VAL A 57 -18.56 15.41 10.52
CA VAL A 57 -18.07 16.70 10.00
C VAL A 57 -16.60 16.55 9.55
N VAL A 58 -16.26 16.99 8.34
CA VAL A 58 -14.95 16.76 7.70
C VAL A 58 -13.80 17.42 8.48
N GLU A 59 -14.04 18.59 9.04
CA GLU A 59 -13.09 19.40 9.81
C GLU A 59 -12.54 18.65 11.03
N LEU A 60 -13.26 17.62 11.51
CA LEU A 60 -12.80 16.77 12.60
C LEU A 60 -11.56 15.95 12.25
N LEU A 61 -11.27 15.75 10.95
CA LEU A 61 -10.06 15.05 10.51
C LEU A 61 -8.77 15.72 11.02
N ALA A 62 -8.77 17.04 11.21
CA ALA A 62 -7.62 17.79 11.73
C ALA A 62 -7.23 17.38 13.18
N PHE A 63 -8.12 16.69 13.90
CA PHE A 63 -7.85 16.17 15.24
C PHE A 63 -7.37 14.71 15.25
N TYR A 64 -7.43 14.02 14.12
CA TYR A 64 -6.96 12.64 14.00
C TYR A 64 -5.44 12.53 14.10
N GLY A 65 -4.95 11.43 14.66
CA GLY A 65 -3.52 11.09 14.60
C GLY A 65 -2.59 11.95 15.46
N LYS A 66 -3.09 12.94 16.22
CA LYS A 66 -2.30 13.76 17.15
C LYS A 66 -1.48 12.93 18.15
N ARG A 67 -1.93 11.72 18.48
CA ARG A 67 -1.18 10.72 19.26
C ARG A 67 -0.78 9.56 18.35
N THR A 68 0.51 9.41 18.09
CA THR A 68 1.06 8.34 17.23
C THR A 68 0.72 6.94 17.74
N SER A 69 0.53 6.76 19.05
CA SER A 69 0.10 5.47 19.63
C SER A 69 -1.28 5.05 19.15
N THR A 70 -2.25 5.97 19.16
CA THR A 70 -3.63 5.74 18.68
C THR A 70 -3.64 5.39 17.19
N GLN A 71 -2.92 6.17 16.36
CA GLN A 71 -2.82 5.90 14.92
C GLN A 71 -2.24 4.51 14.64
N ARG A 72 -1.17 4.11 15.34
CA ARG A 72 -0.57 2.77 15.18
C ARG A 72 -1.51 1.66 15.63
N HIS A 73 -2.33 1.89 16.67
CA HIS A 73 -3.34 0.93 17.11
C HIS A 73 -4.40 0.72 16.02
N HIS A 74 -4.95 1.81 15.47
CA HIS A 74 -5.90 1.74 14.36
C HIS A 74 -5.31 1.04 13.13
N GLN A 75 -4.07 1.36 12.75
CA GLN A 75 -3.42 0.67 11.63
C GLN A 75 -3.34 -0.84 11.82
N ARG A 76 -3.16 -1.34 13.06
CA ARG A 76 -3.17 -2.79 13.36
C ARG A 76 -4.57 -3.38 13.23
N GLN A 77 -5.58 -2.69 13.74
CA GLN A 77 -6.99 -3.11 13.57
C GLN A 77 -7.37 -3.16 12.09
N ILE A 78 -7.03 -2.12 11.33
CA ILE A 78 -7.28 -2.03 9.88
C ILE A 78 -6.56 -3.14 9.12
N GLN A 79 -5.32 -3.46 9.48
CA GLN A 79 -4.58 -4.60 8.91
C GLN A 79 -5.36 -5.90 9.08
N ASN A 80 -5.81 -6.20 10.30
CA ASN A 80 -6.60 -7.40 10.58
C ASN A 80 -7.93 -7.40 9.82
N LEU A 81 -8.67 -6.30 9.86
CA LEU A 81 -9.96 -6.15 9.18
C LEU A 81 -9.84 -6.31 7.65
N ALA A 82 -8.80 -5.77 7.04
CA ALA A 82 -8.59 -5.82 5.59
C ALA A 82 -7.81 -7.05 5.12
N GLY A 83 -7.33 -7.90 6.04
CA GLY A 83 -6.51 -9.07 5.77
C GLY A 83 -5.08 -8.75 5.32
N TYR A 84 -4.58 -7.54 5.61
CA TYR A 84 -3.23 -7.12 5.22
C TYR A 84 -2.20 -7.40 6.31
N ARG A 85 -0.96 -7.68 5.87
CA ARG A 85 0.20 -7.85 6.75
C ARG A 85 1.39 -7.03 6.25
N ARG A 86 2.36 -6.80 7.13
CA ARG A 86 3.65 -6.20 6.74
C ARG A 86 4.49 -7.21 5.96
N ALA A 87 5.29 -6.69 5.03
CA ALA A 87 6.25 -7.50 4.28
C ALA A 87 7.30 -8.12 5.21
N THR A 88 7.51 -9.41 5.06
CA THR A 88 8.59 -10.21 5.64
C THR A 88 9.76 -10.28 4.68
N THR A 89 10.91 -10.79 5.13
CA THR A 89 12.06 -11.02 4.24
C THR A 89 11.72 -11.97 3.10
N ALA A 90 10.92 -13.02 3.36
CA ALA A 90 10.51 -13.98 2.35
C ALA A 90 9.70 -13.32 1.24
N ASP A 91 8.76 -12.43 1.59
CA ASP A 91 7.97 -11.68 0.60
C ASP A 91 8.84 -10.79 -0.29
N ILE A 92 9.92 -10.23 0.27
CA ILE A 92 10.84 -9.39 -0.50
C ILE A 92 11.64 -10.24 -1.48
N VAL A 93 12.07 -11.44 -1.08
CA VAL A 93 12.74 -12.38 -1.99
C VAL A 93 11.80 -12.81 -3.11
N GLU A 94 10.55 -13.15 -2.78
CA GLU A 94 9.53 -13.50 -3.77
C GLU A 94 9.25 -12.34 -4.74
N LEU A 95 9.11 -11.12 -4.22
CA LEU A 95 8.95 -9.92 -5.05
C LEU A 95 10.13 -9.71 -5.98
N GLU A 96 11.37 -9.91 -5.52
CA GLU A 96 12.58 -9.76 -6.34
C GLU A 96 12.63 -10.78 -7.48
N GLN A 97 12.32 -12.04 -7.19
CA GLN A 97 12.25 -13.10 -8.20
C GLN A 97 11.16 -12.80 -9.23
N TRP A 98 9.97 -12.40 -8.77
CA TRP A 98 8.88 -12.02 -9.64
C TRP A 98 9.22 -10.80 -10.51
N LEU A 99 9.86 -9.78 -9.93
CA LEU A 99 10.31 -8.58 -10.66
C LEU A 99 11.36 -8.88 -11.71
N LEU A 100 12.30 -9.80 -11.44
CA LEU A 100 13.28 -10.23 -12.44
C LEU A 100 12.58 -10.80 -13.68
N GLN A 101 11.60 -11.67 -13.49
CA GLN A 101 10.81 -12.23 -14.60
C GLN A 101 10.08 -11.14 -15.40
N ARG A 102 9.47 -10.16 -14.72
CA ARG A 102 8.83 -9.02 -15.39
C ARG A 102 9.83 -8.10 -16.09
N ALA A 103 11.03 -7.93 -15.54
CA ALA A 103 12.07 -7.09 -16.11
C ALA A 103 12.69 -7.69 -17.38
N LEU A 104 12.68 -9.02 -17.52
CA LEU A 104 13.04 -9.71 -18.77
C LEU A 104 12.02 -9.43 -19.89
N GLU A 105 10.76 -9.20 -19.54
CA GLU A 105 9.68 -8.87 -20.48
C GLU A 105 9.58 -7.36 -20.77
N HIS A 106 9.96 -6.51 -19.81
CA HIS A 106 9.75 -5.06 -19.83
C HIS A 106 10.91 -4.29 -19.21
N ASP A 107 11.45 -3.29 -19.91
CA ASP A 107 12.53 -2.44 -19.37
C ASP A 107 12.06 -1.10 -18.77
N LYS A 108 10.75 -0.79 -18.80
CA LYS A 108 10.25 0.50 -18.29
C LYS A 108 10.17 0.51 -16.76
N PRO A 109 10.96 1.33 -16.03
CA PRO A 109 11.00 1.29 -14.56
C PRO A 109 9.67 1.71 -13.91
N THR A 110 8.94 2.65 -14.51
CA THR A 110 7.63 3.09 -14.01
C THR A 110 6.58 1.98 -14.12
N LEU A 111 6.60 1.19 -15.21
CA LEU A 111 5.72 0.05 -15.37
C LEU A 111 6.02 -1.03 -14.33
N LEU A 112 7.30 -1.39 -14.16
CA LEU A 112 7.73 -2.38 -13.16
C LEU A 112 7.40 -1.93 -11.73
N PHE A 113 7.50 -0.64 -11.43
CA PHE A 113 7.09 -0.09 -10.13
C PHE A 113 5.59 -0.25 -9.88
N THR A 114 4.75 0.09 -10.87
CA THR A 114 3.30 -0.10 -10.78
C THR A 114 2.95 -1.57 -10.60
N MET A 115 3.58 -2.44 -11.39
CA MET A 115 3.47 -3.90 -11.29
C MET A 115 3.85 -4.42 -9.90
N ALA A 116 4.94 -3.92 -9.30
CA ALA A 116 5.36 -4.29 -7.95
C ALA A 116 4.35 -3.85 -6.88
N CYS A 117 3.79 -2.63 -7.01
CA CYS A 117 2.75 -2.16 -6.10
C CYS A 117 1.51 -3.06 -6.17
N GLU A 118 1.11 -3.44 -7.38
CA GLU A 118 -0.04 -4.32 -7.60
C GLU A 118 0.20 -5.73 -7.06
N PHE A 119 1.39 -6.31 -7.31
CA PHE A 119 1.80 -7.59 -6.75
C PHE A 119 1.65 -7.62 -5.22
N LEU A 120 2.18 -6.60 -4.53
CA LEU A 120 2.08 -6.52 -3.06
C LEU A 120 0.61 -6.37 -2.62
N LYS A 121 -0.17 -5.53 -3.31
CA LYS A 121 -1.59 -5.31 -2.99
C LYS A 121 -2.43 -6.57 -3.16
N GLN A 122 -2.23 -7.32 -4.24
CA GLN A 122 -2.92 -8.58 -4.52
C GLN A 122 -2.61 -9.66 -3.48
N ASN A 123 -1.36 -9.72 -3.03
CA ASN A 123 -0.93 -10.64 -1.96
C ASN A 123 -1.25 -10.14 -0.54
N LYS A 124 -2.02 -9.04 -0.40
CA LYS A 124 -2.36 -8.42 0.89
C LYS A 124 -1.13 -8.07 1.74
N ILE A 125 -0.08 -7.60 1.08
CA ILE A 125 1.16 -7.14 1.71
C ILE A 125 1.18 -5.61 1.65
N ILE A 126 1.40 -4.97 2.81
CA ILE A 126 1.58 -3.52 2.87
C ILE A 126 2.85 -3.16 2.09
N ARG A 127 2.69 -2.27 1.11
CA ARG A 127 3.79 -1.79 0.28
C ARG A 127 4.94 -1.27 1.15
N ILE A 128 6.16 -1.66 0.83
CA ILE A 128 7.36 -1.06 1.40
C ILE A 128 7.51 0.40 0.96
N GLY A 129 8.38 1.16 1.63
CA GLY A 129 8.66 2.55 1.26
C GLY A 129 9.05 2.69 -0.21
N THR A 130 8.58 3.77 -0.85
CA THR A 130 8.75 4.02 -2.29
C THR A 130 10.20 3.91 -2.75
N THR A 131 11.13 4.51 -2.01
CA THR A 131 12.57 4.42 -2.31
C THR A 131 13.09 2.99 -2.29
N ARG A 132 12.67 2.18 -1.30
CA ARG A 132 13.06 0.77 -1.20
C ARG A 132 12.50 -0.03 -2.37
N LEU A 133 11.24 0.21 -2.74
CA LEU A 133 10.61 -0.46 -3.88
C LEU A 133 11.27 -0.09 -5.22
N ALA A 134 11.57 1.20 -5.42
CA ALA A 134 12.30 1.68 -6.60
C ALA A 134 13.70 1.05 -6.72
N HIS A 135 14.39 0.87 -5.59
CA HIS A 135 15.67 0.16 -5.57
C HIS A 135 15.52 -1.32 -6.00
N LYS A 136 14.46 -2.01 -5.57
CA LYS A 136 14.18 -3.39 -6.02
C LYS A 136 13.91 -3.46 -7.53
N VAL A 137 13.16 -2.50 -8.07
CA VAL A 137 12.94 -2.38 -9.53
C VAL A 137 14.26 -2.15 -10.27
N SER A 138 15.10 -1.24 -9.79
CA SER A 138 16.41 -0.96 -10.42
C SER A 138 17.31 -2.19 -10.42
N LYS A 139 17.35 -2.92 -9.30
CA LYS A 139 18.10 -4.17 -9.18
C LYS A 139 17.60 -5.22 -10.17
N ALA A 140 16.29 -5.47 -10.22
CA ALA A 140 15.71 -6.46 -11.13
C ALA A 140 15.99 -6.15 -12.61
N ARG A 141 15.96 -4.87 -12.99
CA ARG A 141 16.34 -4.45 -14.35
C ARG A 141 17.81 -4.74 -14.67
N HIS A 142 18.70 -4.41 -13.74
CA HIS A 142 20.12 -4.70 -13.92
C HIS A 142 20.39 -6.21 -14.03
N ASP A 143 19.77 -7.00 -13.16
CA ASP A 143 19.89 -8.47 -13.17
C ASP A 143 19.32 -9.08 -14.47
N ALA A 144 18.21 -8.54 -15.00
CA ALA A 144 17.63 -8.94 -16.28
C ALA A 144 18.56 -8.62 -17.47
N GLN A 145 19.15 -7.42 -17.51
CA GLN A 145 20.12 -7.04 -18.54
C GLN A 145 21.33 -7.97 -18.56
N ASN A 146 21.86 -8.32 -17.38
CA ASN A 146 22.97 -9.27 -17.26
C ASN A 146 22.58 -10.67 -17.78
N THR A 147 21.35 -11.11 -17.49
CA THR A 147 20.84 -12.42 -17.93
C THR A 147 20.71 -12.47 -19.46
N ILE A 148 20.20 -11.40 -20.09
CA ILE A 148 20.09 -11.28 -21.55
C ILE A 148 21.48 -11.26 -22.20
N TYR A 149 22.43 -10.54 -21.61
CA TYR A 149 23.79 -10.48 -22.12
C TYR A 149 24.48 -11.86 -22.08
N GLN A 150 24.34 -12.58 -20.97
CA GLN A 150 24.91 -13.93 -20.81
C GLN A 150 24.30 -14.93 -21.79
N SER A 151 22.98 -14.88 -22.02
CA SER A 151 22.35 -15.79 -22.98
C SER A 151 22.85 -15.53 -24.40
N LEU A 152 23.01 -14.26 -24.81
CA LEU A 152 23.57 -13.92 -26.12
C LEU A 152 25.02 -14.39 -26.30
N GLN A 153 25.86 -14.27 -25.27
CA GLN A 153 27.23 -14.81 -25.33
C GLN A 153 27.25 -16.32 -25.50
N SER A 154 26.38 -17.06 -24.79
CA SER A 154 26.30 -18.52 -24.91
C SER A 154 25.84 -19.03 -26.28
N PHE A 155 25.25 -18.18 -27.13
CA PHE A 155 24.90 -18.53 -28.51
C PHE A 155 26.02 -18.20 -29.51
N ALA A 156 27.04 -17.44 -29.10
CA ALA A 156 28.16 -17.05 -29.94
C ALA A 156 29.36 -17.99 -29.83
N ASP A 157 29.37 -18.88 -28.82
CA ASP A 157 30.33 -19.97 -28.61
C ASP A 157 29.80 -21.30 -29.18
#